data_AF-A0AAW7PC04-F1
#
_entry.id   AF-A0AAW7PC04-F1
#
_cell.length_a   1.000
_cell.length_b   1.000
_cell.length_c   1.000
_cell.angle_alpha   90.00
_cell.angle_beta   90.00
_cell.angle_gamma   90.00
#
_symmetry.space_group_name_H-M   'P 1'
#
loop_
_entity.id
_entity.type
_entity.pdbx_description
1 polymer ?
#
loop_
_entity_poly.entity_id
_entity_poly.type
_entity_poly.pdbx_seq_one_letter_code
_entity_poly.pdbx_strand_id
1 'polypeptide(L)'
;METFKNNCEIHEPEMQVPSQPSLEEQIQEIYNSENENPEIDNILTQIARQVGGIPTLERQYSDSQDFHDVSVWRLRELLRVSYELGKSHAQNKAITPAFEKAQEVYR
;
A
#
# COMPACT_ATOMS: atom_id res chain seq x y z
N MET A 1 -40.65 -46.56 19.28
CA MET A 1 -39.80 -45.35 19.24
C MET A 1 -40.05 -44.68 17.91
N GLU A 2 -40.73 -43.55 17.96
CA GLU A 2 -41.08 -42.70 16.84
C GLU A 2 -39.83 -42.01 16.28
N THR A 3 -39.75 -41.83 14.96
CA THR A 3 -39.36 -40.53 14.37
C THR A 3 -39.92 -40.41 12.95
N PHE A 4 -41.00 -39.65 12.91
CA PHE A 4 -41.59 -38.81 11.86
C PHE A 4 -40.84 -38.64 10.52
N LYS A 5 -41.57 -38.94 9.44
CA LYS A 5 -41.38 -38.29 8.13
C LYS A 5 -41.70 -36.81 8.29
N ASN A 6 -40.91 -35.91 7.70
CA ASN A 6 -41.40 -34.65 7.15
C ASN A 6 -40.41 -34.12 6.11
N ASN A 7 -40.87 -34.13 4.85
CA ASN A 7 -40.31 -33.34 3.78
C ASN A 7 -40.66 -31.86 4.04
N CYS A 8 -39.68 -30.97 3.94
CA CYS A 8 -39.92 -29.56 3.66
C CYS A 8 -38.83 -29.09 2.71
N GLU A 9 -39.12 -29.23 1.42
CA GLU A 9 -38.60 -28.28 0.44
C GLU A 9 -39.10 -26.89 0.84
N ILE A 10 -38.17 -26.02 1.20
CA ILE A 10 -38.38 -24.58 1.08
C ILE A 10 -37.37 -24.12 0.03
N HIS A 11 -37.86 -24.02 -1.19
CA HIS A 11 -37.30 -23.12 -2.18
C HIS A 11 -37.52 -21.70 -1.67
N GLU A 12 -36.44 -21.01 -1.29
CA GLU A 12 -36.39 -19.56 -1.44
C GLU A 12 -35.24 -19.19 -2.37
N PRO A 13 -35.49 -18.21 -3.27
CA PRO A 13 -34.64 -17.99 -4.44
C PRO A 13 -33.29 -17.46 -4.00
N GLU A 14 -32.23 -18.00 -4.60
CA GLU A 14 -30.90 -17.41 -4.55
C GLU A 14 -30.97 -15.99 -5.14
N MET A 15 -31.29 -15.02 -4.30
CA MET A 15 -30.98 -13.63 -4.55
C MET A 15 -29.49 -13.51 -4.22
N GLN A 16 -28.65 -13.91 -5.17
CA GLN A 16 -27.22 -13.64 -5.13
C GLN A 16 -27.06 -12.13 -5.12
N VAL A 17 -26.91 -11.60 -3.91
CA VAL A 17 -26.44 -10.25 -3.62
C VAL A 17 -25.19 -10.04 -4.47
N PRO A 18 -25.02 -8.90 -5.18
CA PRO A 18 -23.77 -8.61 -5.84
C PRO A 18 -22.70 -8.49 -4.76
N SER A 19 -21.98 -9.59 -4.52
CA SER A 19 -20.89 -9.64 -3.55
C SER A 19 -19.88 -8.59 -3.97
N GLN A 20 -19.83 -7.52 -3.19
CA GLN A 20 -18.74 -6.58 -3.24
C GLN A 20 -17.44 -7.40 -3.12
N PRO A 21 -16.42 -7.14 -3.96
CA PRO A 21 -15.17 -7.90 -3.90
C PRO A 21 -14.62 -7.82 -2.48
N SER A 22 -14.11 -8.95 -1.98
CA SER A 22 -13.59 -9.01 -0.62
C SER A 22 -12.43 -8.01 -0.47
N LEU A 23 -12.20 -7.49 0.74
CA LEU A 23 -11.06 -6.59 0.98
C LEU A 23 -9.74 -7.24 0.57
N GLU A 24 -9.62 -8.56 0.70
CA GLU A 24 -8.45 -9.32 0.29
C GLU A 24 -8.30 -9.36 -1.23
N GLU A 25 -9.40 -9.52 -1.99
CA GLU A 25 -9.37 -9.45 -3.45
C GLU A 25 -9.01 -8.05 -3.95
N GLN A 26 -9.55 -7.01 -3.32
CA GLN A 26 -9.20 -5.62 -3.64
C GLN A 26 -7.72 -5.33 -3.37
N ILE A 27 -7.19 -5.84 -2.26
CA ILE A 27 -5.75 -5.75 -1.95
C ILE A 27 -4.95 -6.51 -3.01
N GLN A 28 -5.36 -7.73 -3.38
CA GLN A 28 -4.69 -8.56 -4.36
C GLN A 28 -4.65 -7.90 -5.76
N GLU A 29 -5.75 -7.27 -6.19
CA GLU A 29 -5.80 -6.52 -7.46
C GLU A 29 -4.87 -5.30 -7.45
N ILE A 30 -4.82 -4.55 -6.33
CA ILE A 30 -3.86 -3.46 -6.15
C ILE A 30 -2.41 -3.98 -6.19
N TYR A 31 -2.15 -5.16 -5.62
CA TYR A 31 -0.82 -5.80 -5.58
C TYR A 31 -0.34 -6.38 -6.93
N ASN A 32 -1.26 -6.62 -7.88
CA ASN A 32 -0.98 -7.23 -9.19
C ASN A 32 -1.06 -6.24 -10.35
N SER A 33 -1.56 -5.02 -10.12
CA SER A 33 -1.45 -3.92 -11.08
C SER A 33 0.02 -3.55 -11.23
N GLU A 34 0.67 -4.07 -12.28
CA GLU A 34 2.07 -3.77 -12.60
C GLU A 34 2.32 -2.25 -12.56
N ASN A 35 3.42 -1.86 -11.92
CA ASN A 35 3.82 -0.47 -11.79
C ASN A 35 4.01 0.17 -13.18
N GLU A 36 3.01 0.93 -13.63
CA GLU A 36 3.03 1.59 -14.94
C GLU A 36 4.11 2.70 -15.05
N ASN A 37 4.81 3.03 -13.96
CA ASN A 37 5.81 4.09 -13.94
C ASN A 37 7.11 3.74 -13.18
N PRO A 38 8.19 3.38 -13.90
CA PRO A 38 9.47 3.03 -13.29
C PRO A 38 10.18 4.21 -12.60
N GLU A 39 9.81 5.46 -12.93
CA GLU A 39 10.34 6.64 -12.25
C GLU A 39 9.82 6.76 -10.82
N ILE A 40 8.53 6.49 -10.62
CA ILE A 40 7.89 6.49 -9.30
C ILE A 40 8.49 5.39 -8.44
N ASP A 41 8.68 4.19 -9.00
CA ASP A 41 9.30 3.06 -8.29
C ASP A 41 10.73 3.38 -7.83
N ASN A 42 11.50 4.08 -8.66
CA ASN A 42 12.86 4.51 -8.29
C ASN A 42 12.81 5.51 -7.13
N ILE A 43 11.92 6.51 -7.19
CA ILE A 43 11.74 7.49 -6.11
C ILE A 43 11.33 6.78 -4.80
N LEU A 44 10.35 5.88 -4.86
CA LEU A 44 9.90 5.11 -3.70
C LEU A 44 11.01 4.25 -3.12
N THR A 45 11.79 3.59 -3.98
CA THR A 45 12.96 2.79 -3.58
C THR A 45 14.01 3.66 -2.89
N GLN A 46 14.26 4.88 -3.37
CA GLN A 46 15.18 5.81 -2.73
C GLN A 46 14.69 6.24 -1.34
N ILE A 47 13.41 6.57 -1.20
CA ILE A 47 12.81 6.94 0.09
C ILE A 47 12.89 5.76 1.07
N ALA A 48 12.56 4.55 0.62
CA ALA A 48 12.63 3.34 1.45
C ALA A 48 14.05 3.10 1.97
N ARG A 49 15.07 3.28 1.12
CA ARG A 49 16.48 3.14 1.48
C ARG A 49 16.95 4.23 2.45
N GLN A 50 16.62 5.49 2.18
CA GLN A 50 17.14 6.63 2.93
C GLN A 50 16.42 6.86 4.27
N VAL A 51 15.09 6.73 4.29
CA VAL A 51 14.25 7.01 5.48
C VAL A 51 13.90 5.72 6.22
N GLY A 52 13.50 4.70 5.48
CA GLY A 52 13.07 3.41 6.03
C GLY A 52 14.23 2.50 6.44
N GLY A 53 15.40 2.63 5.80
CA GLY A 53 16.49 1.67 5.92
C GLY A 53 16.20 0.33 5.23
N ILE A 54 15.21 0.31 4.33
CA ILE A 54 14.78 -0.88 3.59
C ILE A 54 15.56 -0.93 2.27
N PRO A 55 16.29 -2.02 1.97
CA PRO A 55 17.19 -2.07 0.83
C PRO A 55 16.47 -2.14 -0.52
N THR A 56 15.34 -2.82 -0.58
CA THR A 56 14.51 -2.99 -1.80
C THR A 56 13.04 -3.08 -1.42
N LEU A 57 12.16 -2.61 -2.31
CA LEU A 57 10.71 -2.80 -2.21
C LEU A 57 10.24 -4.00 -3.05
N GLU A 58 11.15 -4.68 -3.75
CA GLU A 58 10.84 -5.89 -4.50
C GLU A 58 10.66 -7.10 -3.57
N ARG A 59 9.76 -8.02 -3.95
CA ARG A 59 9.56 -9.28 -3.24
C ARG A 59 10.76 -10.19 -3.46
N GLN A 60 11.33 -10.70 -2.36
CA GLN A 60 12.45 -11.63 -2.39
C GLN A 60 12.03 -13.08 -2.07
N TYR A 61 10.73 -13.32 -1.82
CA TYR A 61 10.15 -14.64 -1.53
C TYR A 61 10.85 -15.35 -0.37
N SER A 62 11.27 -14.57 0.62
CA SER A 62 12.08 -15.03 1.74
C SER A 62 11.74 -14.22 2.97
N ASP A 63 11.23 -14.90 4.01
CA ASP A 63 10.82 -14.25 5.26
C ASP A 63 11.94 -13.39 5.85
N SER A 64 13.18 -13.87 5.79
CA SER A 64 14.33 -13.12 6.31
C SER A 64 14.67 -11.84 5.53
N GLN A 65 14.24 -11.76 4.27
CA GLN A 65 14.55 -10.64 3.37
C GLN A 65 13.36 -9.69 3.20
N ASP A 66 12.13 -10.20 3.30
CA ASP A 66 10.89 -9.43 3.11
C ASP A 66 10.36 -8.83 4.42
N PHE A 67 10.81 -9.30 5.58
CA PHE A 67 10.41 -8.75 6.88
C PHE A 67 11.47 -7.77 7.38
N HIS A 68 11.05 -6.53 7.61
CA HIS A 68 11.91 -5.46 8.13
C HIS A 68 11.35 -4.93 9.45
N ASP A 69 12.21 -4.86 10.47
CA ASP A 69 11.87 -4.18 11.72
C ASP A 69 12.00 -2.67 11.53
N VAL A 70 10.87 -1.97 11.52
CA VAL A 70 10.78 -0.54 11.30
C VAL A 70 10.04 0.11 12.46
N SER A 71 10.72 1.03 13.15
CA SER A 71 10.07 1.80 14.21
C SER A 71 8.85 2.56 13.67
N VAL A 72 7.79 2.67 14.47
CA VAL A 72 6.56 3.39 14.10
C VAL A 72 6.85 4.85 13.69
N TRP A 73 7.85 5.47 14.30
CA TRP A 73 8.31 6.82 13.95
C TRP A 73 8.89 6.88 12.53
N ARG A 74 9.77 5.93 12.18
CA ARG A 74 10.29 5.82 10.80
C ARG A 74 9.20 5.53 9.78
N LEU A 75 8.26 4.64 10.09
CA LEU A 75 7.14 4.36 9.19
C LEU A 75 6.33 5.63 8.94
N ARG A 76 6.03 6.40 10.01
CA ARG A 76 5.33 7.69 9.88
C ARG A 76 6.10 8.69 9.01
N GLU A 77 7.42 8.80 9.20
CA GLU A 77 8.26 9.68 8.38
C GLU A 77 8.31 9.24 6.93
N LEU A 78 8.46 7.94 6.66
CA LEU A 78 8.47 7.37 5.32
C LEU A 78 7.18 7.71 4.57
N LEU A 79 6.03 7.49 5.18
CA LEU A 79 4.72 7.84 4.60
C LEU A 79 4.59 9.34 4.34
N ARG A 80 5.05 10.17 5.28
CA ARG A 80 5.02 11.63 5.14
C ARG A 80 5.88 12.11 3.97
N VAL A 81 7.10 11.59 3.86
CA VAL A 81 8.04 11.95 2.79
C VAL A 81 7.50 11.53 1.43
N SER A 82 6.99 10.30 1.30
CA SER A 82 6.36 9.81 0.07
C SER A 82 5.17 10.67 -0.35
N TYR A 83 4.33 11.09 0.59
CA TYR A 83 3.18 11.96 0.32
C TYR A 83 3.61 13.35 -0.18
N GLU A 84 4.54 14.02 0.50
CA GLU A 84 5.00 15.36 0.11
C GLU A 84 5.73 15.36 -1.24
N LEU A 85 6.49 14.30 -1.53
CA LEU A 85 7.14 14.11 -2.84
C LEU A 85 6.11 13.85 -3.94
N GLY A 86 5.13 12.98 -3.71
CA GLY A 86 4.05 12.73 -4.66
C GLY A 86 3.23 13.99 -4.93
N LYS A 87 2.94 14.79 -3.89
CA LYS A 87 2.30 16.10 -4.03
C LYS A 87 3.15 17.05 -4.86
N SER A 88 4.45 17.16 -4.58
CA SER A 88 5.37 18.02 -5.34
C SER A 88 5.47 17.61 -6.82
N HIS A 89 5.51 16.30 -7.08
CA HIS A 89 5.54 15.72 -8.42
C HIS A 89 4.27 16.06 -9.21
N ALA A 90 3.08 15.88 -8.59
CA ALA A 90 1.81 16.24 -9.20
C ALA A 90 1.65 17.75 -9.42
N GLN A 91 2.28 18.57 -8.57
CA GLN A 91 2.21 20.02 -8.70
C GLN A 91 3.05 20.56 -9.85
N ASN A 92 4.12 19.87 -10.30
CA ASN A 92 5.11 20.28 -11.32
C ASN A 92 5.13 21.79 -11.59
N LYS A 93 5.21 22.56 -10.50
CA LYS A 93 5.24 24.01 -10.47
C LYS A 93 6.70 24.29 -10.24
N ALA A 94 7.35 24.78 -11.29
CA ALA A 94 8.74 25.22 -11.33
C ALA A 94 9.35 25.34 -9.94
N ILE A 95 10.31 24.46 -9.65
CA ILE A 95 11.13 24.42 -8.44
C ILE A 95 11.41 25.87 -8.01
N THR A 96 10.69 26.32 -6.98
CA THR A 96 10.86 27.64 -6.36
C THR A 96 11.63 27.37 -5.06
N PRO A 97 12.69 28.14 -4.75
CA PRO A 97 13.78 27.78 -3.83
C PRO A 97 13.35 27.79 -2.36
N ALA A 98 12.55 26.81 -1.95
CA ALA A 98 12.15 26.61 -0.56
C ALA A 98 13.05 25.60 0.17
N PHE A 99 13.79 24.76 -0.56
CA PHE A 99 14.71 23.78 0.03
C PHE A 99 15.94 24.45 0.68
N GLU A 100 16.40 25.57 0.12
CA GLU A 100 17.55 26.34 0.64
C GLU A 100 17.23 27.04 1.99
N LYS A 101 15.98 27.50 2.17
CA LYS A 101 15.56 28.13 3.44
C LYS A 101 15.49 27.16 4.62
N ALA A 102 15.30 25.86 4.38
CA ALA A 102 15.26 24.87 5.45
C ALA A 102 16.65 24.54 6.01
N GLN A 103 17.72 24.77 5.24
CA GLN A 103 19.09 24.51 5.67
C GLN A 103 19.70 25.67 6.49
N GLU A 104 19.15 26.87 6.43
CA GLU A 104 19.66 28.04 7.17
C GLU A 104 19.11 28.17 8.60
N VAL A 105 18.00 27.49 8.91
CA VAL A 105 17.39 27.51 10.26
C VAL A 105 18.10 26.57 11.24
N TYR A 106 18.95 25.66 10.76
CA TYR A 106 19.69 24.69 11.57
C TYR A 106 21.21 24.84 11.44
N ARG A 107 21.70 26.08 11.29
CA ARG A 107 23.13 26.43 11.38
C ARG A 107 23.37 27.34 12.58
#